data_AF-A0A351TKH6-F1
#
_entry.id   AF-A0A351TKH6-F1
#
_cell.length_a   1.000
_cell.length_b   1.000
_cell.length_c   1.000
_cell.angle_alpha   90.00
_cell.angle_beta   90.00
_cell.angle_gamma   90.00
#
_symmetry.space_group_name_H-M   'P 1'
#
loop_
_entity.id
_entity.type
_entity.pdbx_description
1 polymer ?
#
loop_
_entity_poly.entity_id
_entity_poly.type
_entity_poly.pdbx_seq_one_letter_code
_entity_poly.pdbx_strand_id
1 'polypeptide(L)'
;MNAKIKKLRADLDKNKAKISELVSRNKEIERQITELENNDILELVHSHNLNITQLAALIQTMKANPAAALRGEMEEPEHEEN
;
A
#
# COMPACT_ATOMS: atom_id res chain seq x y z
N MET A 1 42.75 24.89 -20.34
CA MET A 1 41.48 24.15 -20.20
C MET A 1 40.33 25.03 -20.69
N ASN A 2 39.47 24.56 -21.61
CA ASN A 2 38.41 25.35 -22.23
C ASN A 2 37.35 25.81 -21.20
N ALA A 3 37.07 27.12 -21.13
CA ALA A 3 36.15 27.70 -20.15
C ALA A 3 34.70 27.16 -20.28
N LYS A 4 34.26 26.86 -21.51
CA LYS A 4 32.95 26.26 -21.78
C LYS A 4 32.85 24.85 -21.19
N ILE A 5 33.94 24.07 -21.27
CA ILE A 5 34.00 22.73 -20.66
C ILE A 5 33.90 22.82 -19.14
N LYS A 6 34.57 23.79 -18.50
CA LYS A 6 34.46 23.98 -17.04
C LYS A 6 33.02 24.29 -16.61
N LYS A 7 32.34 25.19 -17.33
CA LYS A 7 30.93 25.54 -17.04
C LYS A 7 30.01 24.33 -17.18
N LEU A 8 30.13 23.59 -18.28
CA LEU A 8 29.32 22.39 -18.50
C LEU A 8 29.54 21.31 -17.43
N ARG A 9 30.77 21.14 -16.93
CA ARG A 9 31.05 20.22 -15.82
C ARG A 9 30.38 20.68 -14.53
N ALA A 10 30.46 21.96 -14.19
CA ALA A 10 29.80 22.50 -13.01
C ALA A 10 28.26 22.35 -13.08
N ASP A 11 27.67 22.58 -14.25
CA ASP A 11 26.22 22.41 -14.45
C ASP A 11 25.82 20.91 -14.38
N LEU A 12 26.66 20.02 -14.92
CA LEU A 12 26.46 18.57 -14.79
C LEU A 12 26.48 18.13 -13.32
N ASP A 13 27.44 18.60 -12.53
CA ASP A 13 27.58 18.21 -11.12
C ASP A 13 26.38 18.73 -10.29
N LYS A 14 25.90 19.94 -10.57
CA LYS A 14 24.65 20.47 -9.97
C LYS A 14 23.44 19.60 -10.32
N ASN A 15 23.31 19.19 -11.58
CA ASN A 15 22.21 18.34 -12.00
C ASN A 15 22.28 16.97 -11.32
N LYS A 16 23.46 16.37 -11.19
CA LYS A 16 23.65 15.11 -10.46
C LYS A 16 23.27 15.25 -8.98
N ALA A 17 23.68 16.33 -8.33
CA ALA A 17 23.29 16.61 -6.96
C ALA A 17 21.76 16.73 -6.82
N LYS A 18 21.11 17.46 -7.74
CA LYS A 18 19.65 17.62 -7.71
C LYS A 18 18.92 16.32 -7.96
N ILE A 19 19.40 15.49 -8.88
CA ILE A 19 18.85 14.15 -9.12
C ILE A 19 18.94 13.29 -7.85
N SER A 20 20.10 13.31 -7.16
CA SER A 20 20.25 12.53 -5.93
C SER A 20 19.29 13.00 -4.82
N GLU A 21 19.10 14.30 -4.68
CA GLU A 21 18.13 14.88 -3.73
C GLU A 21 16.71 14.43 -4.06
N LEU A 22 16.30 14.53 -5.33
CA LEU A 22 14.97 14.12 -5.79
C LEU A 22 14.73 12.62 -5.61
N VAL A 23 15.72 11.78 -5.88
CA VAL A 23 15.65 10.32 -5.63
C VAL A 23 15.44 10.04 -4.14
N SER A 24 16.16 10.74 -3.26
CA SER A 24 15.95 10.59 -1.81
C SER A 24 14.56 11.03 -1.39
N ARG A 25 14.05 12.13 -1.96
CA ARG A 25 12.69 12.62 -1.66
C ARG A 25 11.61 11.66 -2.14
N ASN A 26 11.78 11.06 -3.31
CA ASN A 26 10.84 10.08 -3.84
C ASN A 26 10.75 8.85 -2.93
N LYS A 27 11.88 8.32 -2.46
CA LYS A 27 11.89 7.20 -1.50
C LYS A 27 11.11 7.52 -0.23
N GLU A 28 11.25 8.74 0.27
CA GLU A 28 10.49 9.18 1.45
C GLU A 28 8.99 9.32 1.16
N ILE A 29 8.61 9.78 -0.03
CA ILE A 29 7.21 9.84 -0.45
C ILE A 29 6.62 8.43 -0.58
N GLU A 30 7.34 7.49 -1.20
CA GLU A 30 6.94 6.07 -1.31
C GLU A 30 6.71 5.45 0.07
N ARG A 31 7.59 5.74 1.04
CA ARG A 31 7.42 5.31 2.43
C ARG A 31 6.15 5.88 3.06
N GLN A 32 5.90 7.18 2.90
CA GLN A 32 4.71 7.84 3.45
C GLN A 32 3.41 7.30 2.84
N ILE A 33 3.40 7.04 1.52
CA ILE A 33 2.26 6.41 0.85
C ILE A 33 1.99 5.04 1.48
N THR A 34 3.02 4.20 1.60
CA THR A 34 2.88 2.85 2.17
C THR A 34 2.38 2.89 3.62
N GLU A 35 2.85 3.85 4.43
CA GLU A 35 2.41 4.01 5.81
C GLU A 35 0.94 4.44 5.90
N LEU A 36 0.49 5.35 5.03
CA LEU A 36 -0.91 5.75 4.96
C LEU A 36 -1.81 4.60 4.51
N GLU A 37 -1.45 3.88 3.45
CA GLU A 37 -2.21 2.71 2.99
C GLU A 37 -2.33 1.63 4.07
N ASN A 38 -1.27 1.39 4.85
CA ASN A 38 -1.31 0.47 5.98
C ASN A 38 -2.26 0.95 7.09
N ASN A 39 -2.28 2.25 7.38
CA ASN A 39 -3.18 2.83 8.37
C ASN A 39 -4.64 2.74 7.90
N ASP A 40 -4.91 3.01 6.62
CA ASP A 40 -6.25 2.89 6.03
C ASP A 40 -6.78 1.45 6.14
N ILE A 41 -5.93 0.44 5.93
CA ILE A 41 -6.27 -0.96 6.15
C ILE A 41 -6.66 -1.22 7.61
N LEU A 42 -5.89 -0.69 8.57
CA LEU A 42 -6.19 -0.86 10.00
C LEU A 42 -7.49 -0.16 10.40
N GLU A 43 -7.76 1.03 9.86
CA GLU A 43 -9.00 1.77 10.10
C GLU A 43 -10.20 0.98 9.58
N LEU A 44 -10.11 0.43 8.36
CA LEU A 44 -11.15 -0.42 7.78
C LEU A 44 -11.42 -1.67 8.64
N VAL A 45 -10.37 -2.30 9.16
CA VAL A 45 -10.49 -3.51 10.00
C VAL A 45 -11.16 -3.17 11.33
N HIS A 46 -10.76 -2.06 11.97
CA HIS A 46 -11.39 -1.58 13.19
C HIS A 46 -12.85 -1.16 12.98
N SER A 47 -13.19 -0.53 11.85
CA SER A 47 -14.58 -0.11 11.55
C SER A 47 -15.53 -1.29 11.43
N HIS A 48 -15.02 -2.49 11.14
CA HIS A 48 -15.79 -3.74 11.07
C HIS A 48 -15.67 -4.57 12.36
N ASN A 49 -15.17 -3.99 13.47
CA ASN A 49 -14.94 -4.67 14.74
C ASN A 49 -14.06 -5.93 14.64
N LEU A 50 -13.25 -6.02 13.57
CA LEU A 50 -12.28 -7.10 13.40
C LEU A 50 -10.96 -6.70 14.08
N ASN A 51 -10.29 -7.69 14.67
CA ASN A 51 -8.91 -7.53 15.10
C ASN A 51 -7.94 -8.17 14.09
N ILE A 52 -6.64 -7.89 14.25
CA ILE A 52 -5.60 -8.35 13.32
C ILE A 52 -5.52 -9.88 13.20
N THR A 53 -5.87 -10.62 14.25
CA THR A 53 -5.90 -12.09 14.23
C THR A 53 -7.08 -12.61 13.42
N GLN A 54 -8.25 -11.98 13.53
CA GLN A 54 -9.43 -12.32 12.73
C GLN A 54 -9.23 -11.97 11.26
N LEU A 55 -8.61 -10.83 10.96
CA LEU A 55 -8.20 -10.48 9.60
C LEU A 55 -7.23 -11.52 9.02
N ALA A 56 -6.22 -11.93 9.79
CA ALA A 56 -5.28 -12.96 9.36
C ALA A 56 -5.99 -14.30 9.07
N ALA A 57 -6.92 -14.71 9.92
CA ALA A 57 -7.74 -15.90 9.71
C ALA A 57 -8.59 -15.80 8.43
N LEU A 58 -9.23 -14.64 8.19
CA LEU A 58 -9.99 -14.38 6.97
C LEU A 58 -9.11 -14.50 5.71
N ILE A 59 -7.92 -13.90 5.72
CA ILE A 59 -6.96 -13.98 4.60
C ILE A 59 -6.53 -15.43 4.36
N GLN A 60 -6.30 -16.23 5.40
CA GLN A 60 -5.95 -17.64 5.26
C GLN A 60 -7.11 -18.45 4.66
N THR A 61 -8.34 -18.23 5.14
CA THR A 61 -9.54 -18.86 4.56
C THR A 61 -9.73 -18.49 3.10
N MET A 62 -9.55 -17.22 2.74
CA MET A 62 -9.61 -16.76 1.35
C MET A 62 -8.56 -17.43 0.46
N LYS A 63 -7.32 -17.58 0.95
CA LYS A 63 -6.25 -18.25 0.21
C LYS A 63 -6.51 -19.75 0.01
N ALA A 64 -7.10 -20.41 1.01
CA ALA A 64 -7.40 -21.83 0.96
C ALA A 64 -8.67 -22.14 0.14
N ASN A 65 -9.70 -21.31 0.25
CA ASN A 65 -10.96 -21.45 -0.47
C ASN A 65 -11.68 -20.09 -0.63
N PRO A 66 -11.43 -19.38 -1.75
CA PRO A 66 -12.02 -18.06 -2.01
C PRO A 66 -13.56 -18.05 -1.94
N ALA A 67 -14.21 -19.13 -2.35
CA ALA A 67 -15.67 -19.26 -2.32
C ALA A 67 -16.23 -19.49 -0.90
N ALA A 68 -15.43 -19.95 0.05
CA ALA A 68 -15.85 -20.07 1.45
C ALA A 68 -15.86 -18.70 2.16
N ALA A 69 -14.92 -17.81 1.83
CA ALA A 69 -14.85 -16.48 2.43
C ALA A 69 -15.99 -15.54 1.98
N LEU A 70 -16.56 -15.77 0.79
CA LEU A 70 -17.68 -14.99 0.24
C LEU A 70 -19.07 -15.51 0.68
N ARG A 71 -19.12 -16.59 1.47
CA ARG A 71 -20.38 -17.22 1.93
C ARG A 71 -20.89 -16.71 3.27
N GLY A 72 -20.17 -15.81 3.94
CA GLY A 72 -20.67 -15.14 5.14
C GLY A 72 -21.80 -14.18 4.78
N GLU A 73 -22.99 -14.44 5.30
CA GLU A 73 -24.25 -13.68 5.14
C GLU A 73 -25.07 -13.92 3.87
N MET A 74 -25.38 -15.18 3.55
CA MET A 74 -26.65 -15.54 2.88
C MET A 74 -27.15 -16.87 3.46
N GLU A 75 -27.52 -16.89 4.74
CA GLU A 75 -28.55 -17.83 5.19
C GLU A 75 -29.89 -17.13 4.92
N GLU A 76 -30.47 -17.38 3.75
CA GLU A 76 -31.91 -17.14 3.59
C GLU A 76 -32.62 -18.08 4.59
N PRO A 77 -33.46 -17.57 5.50
CA PRO A 77 -34.26 -18.46 6.34
C PRO A 77 -35.18 -19.25 5.42
N GLU A 78 -35.07 -20.57 5.43
CA GLU A 78 -36.03 -21.46 4.76
C GLU A 78 -37.42 -21.13 5.31
N HIS A 79 -38.22 -20.40 4.54
CA HIS A 79 -39.63 -20.25 4.81
C HIS A 79 -40.30 -21.60 4.55
N GLU A 80 -40.53 -22.36 5.62
CA GLU A 80 -41.50 -23.45 5.65
C GLU A 80 -42.91 -22.87 5.42
N GLU A 81 -43.40 -22.92 4.18
CA GLU A 81 -44.83 -22.78 3.90
C GLU A 81 -45.54 -24.11 4.15
N ASN A 82 -46.56 -24.03 4.99
CA ASN A 82 -47.40 -25.09 5.56
C ASN A 82 -48.57 -25.43 4.64
#